data_AF-A0A0D2NT16-F1
#
_entry.id   AF-A0A0D2NT16-F1
#
_cell.length_a   1.000
_cell.length_b   1.000
_cell.length_c   1.000
_cell.angle_alpha   90.00
_cell.angle_beta   90.00
_cell.angle_gamma   90.00
#
_symmetry.space_group_name_H-M   'P 1'
#
loop_
_entity.id
_entity.type
_entity.pdbx_description
1 polymer ?
#
loop_
_entity_poly.entity_id
_entity_poly.type
_entity_poly.pdbx_seq_one_letter_code
_entity_poly.pdbx_strand_id
1 'polypeptide(L)'
;MSTISQHLIGEPHSPLETTTLYSFVSKMSISLAAECEATYGLLKYKDQQTNVEKSSGRVALVHNNNPIDSGIVTIVFCVPVATIFGADFFFLYHTAKKLLAVVIALGMGIATFTSMIIVACQSAWITGVSLSAAQQYLDIYFRPPLVYRHNAHNTAWVILIWLAFLSTLASTWLMFVAFIHDIQNGTTPGVVGDMDVESAPIHYRNSHHSMITSTAMRGEKPVQGT
;
A
#
# COMPACT_ATOMS: atom_id res chain seq x y z
N MET A 1 24.59 3.20 33.21
CA MET A 1 24.23 3.17 31.78
C MET A 1 23.11 2.13 31.54
N SER A 2 21.99 2.19 32.29
CA SER A 2 20.91 1.17 32.21
C SER A 2 19.54 1.68 32.72
N THR A 3 19.27 2.99 32.64
CA THR A 3 18.06 3.55 33.27
C THR A 3 17.39 4.67 32.45
N ILE A 4 17.68 4.73 31.14
CA ILE A 4 17.03 5.69 30.23
C ILE A 4 16.10 4.99 29.22
N SER A 5 16.14 3.65 29.13
CA SER A 5 15.36 2.91 28.12
C SER A 5 13.93 2.55 28.53
N GLN A 6 13.48 2.88 29.75
CA GLN A 6 12.12 2.54 30.22
C GLN A 6 11.16 3.72 30.32
N HIS A 7 11.60 4.94 30.02
CA HIS A 7 10.76 6.14 30.16
C HIS A 7 10.15 6.66 28.85
N LEU A 8 10.22 5.87 27.77
CA LEU A 8 9.49 6.12 26.51
C LEU A 8 8.36 5.11 26.28
N ILE A 9 7.99 4.34 27.32
CA ILE A 9 6.86 3.40 27.32
C ILE A 9 5.85 3.92 28.34
N GLY A 10 5.16 5.02 28.04
CA GLY A 10 4.31 5.62 29.05
C GLY A 10 3.58 6.88 28.62
N GLU A 11 2.88 6.84 27.48
CA GLU A 11 1.73 7.72 27.28
C GLU A 11 0.59 6.87 26.69
N PRO A 12 -0.63 6.93 27.26
CA PRO A 12 -1.77 6.15 26.80
C PRO A 12 -2.32 6.78 25.51
N HIS A 13 -1.66 6.50 24.38
CA HIS A 13 -2.29 6.69 23.09
C HIS A 13 -3.48 5.73 23.01
N SER A 14 -4.65 6.27 22.69
CA SER A 14 -5.89 5.52 22.59
C SER A 14 -5.71 4.23 21.77
N PRO A 15 -6.29 3.07 22.18
CA PRO A 15 -6.03 1.78 21.54
C PRO A 15 -6.42 1.72 20.05
N LEU A 16 -7.18 2.71 19.58
CA LEU A 16 -7.58 2.91 18.19
C LEU A 16 -6.42 3.42 17.31
N GLU A 17 -5.54 4.27 17.83
CA GLU A 17 -4.42 4.84 17.05
C GLU A 17 -3.30 3.82 16.86
N THR A 18 -2.97 3.06 17.89
CA THR A 18 -1.89 2.06 17.86
C THR A 18 -2.23 0.88 16.95
N THR A 19 -3.50 0.44 16.94
CA THR A 19 -3.99 -0.63 16.06
C THR A 19 -4.02 -0.19 14.60
N THR A 20 -4.36 1.07 14.33
CA THR A 20 -4.35 1.64 12.97
C THR A 20 -2.94 1.78 12.42
N LEU A 21 -1.99 2.26 13.23
CA LEU A 21 -0.57 2.36 12.86
C LEU A 21 0.06 0.98 12.62
N TYR A 22 -0.17 0.01 13.51
CA TYR A 22 0.34 -1.36 13.35
C TYR A 22 -0.23 -2.02 12.08
N SER A 23 -1.52 -1.82 11.84
CA SER A 23 -2.20 -2.31 10.64
C SER A 23 -1.78 -1.57 9.37
N PHE A 24 -1.02 -0.48 9.43
CA PHE A 24 -0.53 0.23 8.25
C PHE A 24 0.93 -0.16 7.95
N VAL A 25 1.77 -0.15 8.99
CA VAL A 25 3.18 -0.56 8.91
C VAL A 25 3.31 -2.01 8.40
N SER A 26 2.47 -2.92 8.92
CA SER A 26 2.46 -4.32 8.48
C SER A 26 2.19 -4.48 6.99
N LYS A 27 1.32 -3.65 6.39
CA LYS A 27 0.97 -3.74 4.95
C LYS A 27 2.11 -3.25 4.07
N MET A 28 2.76 -2.16 4.48
CA MET A 28 3.93 -1.63 3.77
C MET A 28 5.08 -2.63 3.78
N SER A 29 5.35 -3.29 4.92
CA SER A 29 6.41 -4.30 5.02
C SER A 29 6.13 -5.54 4.15
N ILE A 30 4.88 -6.01 4.08
CA ILE A 30 4.52 -7.18 3.26
C ILE A 30 4.66 -6.86 1.76
N SER A 31 4.22 -5.68 1.33
CA SER A 31 4.36 -5.25 -0.07
C SER A 31 5.83 -5.12 -0.49
N LEU A 32 6.68 -4.59 0.40
CA LEU A 32 8.12 -4.49 0.16
C LEU A 32 8.79 -5.87 0.12
N ALA A 33 8.40 -6.79 1.02
CA ALA A 33 8.90 -8.16 1.00
C ALA A 33 8.53 -8.88 -0.31
N ALA A 34 7.30 -8.67 -0.82
CA ALA A 34 6.87 -9.23 -2.10
C ALA A 34 7.71 -8.70 -3.29
N GLU A 35 8.07 -7.42 -3.28
CA GLU A 35 8.95 -6.81 -4.29
C GLU A 35 10.37 -7.41 -4.25
N CYS A 36 10.94 -7.55 -3.06
CA CYS A 36 12.28 -8.12 -2.89
C CYS A 36 12.36 -9.57 -3.40
N GLU A 37 11.36 -10.39 -3.07
CA GLU A 37 11.28 -11.77 -3.57
C GLU A 37 11.08 -11.83 -5.10
N ALA A 38 10.28 -10.93 -5.67
CA ALA A 38 10.13 -10.83 -7.13
C ALA A 38 11.46 -10.48 -7.81
N THR A 39 12.20 -9.53 -7.25
CA THR A 39 13.52 -9.11 -7.75
C THR A 39 14.55 -10.23 -7.66
N TYR A 40 14.56 -10.96 -6.54
CA TYR A 40 15.43 -12.11 -6.37
C TYR A 40 15.13 -13.22 -7.38
N GLY A 41 13.84 -13.55 -7.59
CA GLY A 41 13.39 -14.52 -8.59
C GLY A 41 13.85 -14.13 -10.00
N LEU A 42 13.65 -12.87 -10.38
CA LEU A 42 14.04 -12.34 -11.69
C LEU A 42 15.54 -12.47 -11.96
N LEU A 43 16.38 -12.07 -11.01
CA LEU A 43 17.84 -12.17 -11.14
C LEU A 43 18.28 -13.63 -11.36
N LYS A 44 17.67 -14.56 -10.63
CA LYS A 44 18.02 -15.98 -10.71
C LYS A 44 17.66 -16.63 -12.04
N TYR A 45 16.50 -16.29 -12.62
CA TYR A 45 16.12 -16.77 -13.95
C TYR A 45 16.98 -16.15 -15.05
N LYS A 46 17.33 -14.86 -14.92
CA LYS A 46 18.23 -14.17 -15.85
C LYS A 46 19.65 -14.75 -15.84
N ASP A 47 20.18 -15.07 -14.65
CA ASP A 47 21.49 -15.69 -14.51
C ASP A 47 21.51 -17.11 -15.10
N GLN A 48 20.44 -17.89 -14.90
CA GLN A 48 20.32 -19.21 -15.52
C GLN A 48 20.33 -19.13 -17.05
N GLN A 49 19.52 -18.24 -17.63
CA GLN A 49 19.50 -18.04 -19.08
C GLN A 49 20.88 -17.64 -19.61
N THR A 50 21.52 -16.67 -18.95
CA THR A 50 22.86 -16.20 -19.33
C THR A 50 23.93 -17.30 -19.24
N ASN A 51 23.86 -18.16 -18.22
CA ASN A 51 24.83 -19.24 -18.02
C ASN A 51 24.66 -20.39 -19.00
N VAL A 52 23.43 -20.76 -19.34
CA VAL A 52 23.14 -21.79 -20.35
C VAL A 52 23.52 -21.30 -21.75
N GLU A 53 23.23 -20.04 -22.08
CA GLU A 53 23.64 -19.44 -23.35
C GLU A 53 25.17 -19.32 -23.46
N LYS A 54 25.87 -18.96 -22.38
CA LYS A 54 27.35 -18.91 -22.37
C LYS A 54 27.99 -20.28 -22.50
N SER A 55 27.48 -21.29 -21.80
CA SER A 55 28.05 -22.66 -21.81
C SER A 55 27.80 -23.41 -23.11
N SER A 56 26.74 -23.07 -23.85
CA SER A 56 26.41 -23.65 -25.16
C SER A 56 26.98 -22.88 -26.34
N GLY A 57 27.77 -21.80 -26.11
CA GLY A 57 28.25 -20.94 -27.20
C GLY A 57 27.12 -20.23 -27.95
N ARG A 58 25.99 -19.95 -27.28
CA ARG A 58 24.74 -19.35 -27.80
C ARG A 58 23.94 -20.22 -28.77
N VAL A 59 24.15 -21.54 -28.73
CA VAL A 59 23.36 -22.50 -29.53
C VAL A 59 22.08 -22.90 -28.80
N ALA A 60 22.12 -23.04 -27.48
CA ALA A 60 20.93 -23.32 -26.67
C ALA A 60 20.27 -22.01 -26.23
N LEU A 61 18.99 -21.83 -26.59
CA LEU A 61 18.18 -20.68 -26.18
C LEU A 61 17.17 -21.14 -25.13
N VAL A 62 17.24 -20.53 -23.94
CA VAL A 62 16.30 -20.81 -22.84
C VAL A 62 15.20 -19.75 -22.84
N HIS A 63 13.96 -20.17 -23.03
CA HIS A 63 12.81 -19.28 -22.99
C HIS A 63 12.22 -19.24 -21.58
N ASN A 64 12.61 -18.21 -20.82
CA ASN A 64 12.22 -17.97 -19.42
C ASN A 64 11.59 -16.59 -19.19
N ASN A 65 11.03 -15.99 -20.24
CA ASN A 65 10.57 -14.60 -20.18
C ASN A 65 9.32 -14.40 -19.32
N ASN A 66 8.44 -15.40 -19.25
CA ASN A 66 7.16 -15.22 -18.57
C ASN A 66 7.27 -14.90 -17.06
N PRO A 67 8.06 -15.62 -16.24
CA PRO A 67 8.23 -15.26 -14.83
C PRO A 67 8.97 -13.92 -14.66
N ILE A 68 9.85 -13.55 -15.60
CA ILE A 68 10.56 -12.27 -15.60
C ILE A 68 9.57 -11.13 -15.83
N ASP A 69 8.73 -11.25 -16.88
CA ASP A 69 7.71 -10.26 -17.21
C ASP A 69 6.71 -10.09 -16.06
N SER A 70 6.29 -11.20 -15.45
CA SER A 70 5.40 -11.17 -14.29
C SER A 70 6.04 -10.52 -13.04
N GLY A 71 7.34 -10.74 -12.83
CA GLY A 71 8.09 -10.11 -11.75
C GLY A 71 8.13 -8.59 -11.92
N ILE A 72 8.41 -8.12 -13.14
CA ILE A 72 8.43 -6.69 -13.48
C ILE A 72 7.05 -6.06 -13.25
N VAL A 73 5.97 -6.70 -13.71
CA VAL A 73 4.60 -6.25 -13.46
C VAL A 73 4.35 -6.07 -11.96
N THR A 74 4.79 -7.02 -11.15
CA THR A 74 4.63 -6.92 -9.69
C THR A 74 5.41 -5.76 -9.09
N ILE A 75 6.67 -5.54 -9.49
CA ILE A 75 7.47 -4.41 -9.00
C ILE A 75 6.80 -3.08 -9.38
N VAL A 76 6.38 -2.94 -10.64
CA VAL A 76 5.76 -1.71 -11.16
C VAL A 76 4.42 -1.40 -10.48
N PHE A 77 3.66 -2.41 -10.05
CA PHE A 77 2.42 -2.18 -9.32
C PHE A 77 2.62 -2.08 -7.80
N CYS A 78 3.54 -2.82 -7.19
CA CYS A 78 3.78 -2.76 -5.74
C CYS A 78 4.45 -1.46 -5.28
N VAL A 79 5.44 -0.95 -6.02
CA VAL A 79 6.21 0.23 -5.61
C VAL A 79 5.34 1.49 -5.53
N PRO A 80 4.58 1.88 -6.57
CA PRO A 80 3.68 3.04 -6.49
C PRO A 80 2.60 2.85 -5.44
N VAL A 81 2.09 1.63 -5.25
CA VAL A 81 1.08 1.36 -4.22
C VAL A 81 1.63 1.64 -2.82
N ALA A 82 2.85 1.19 -2.51
CA ALA A 82 3.50 1.48 -1.24
C ALA A 82 3.77 2.98 -1.06
N THR A 83 4.26 3.66 -2.10
CA THR A 83 4.53 5.10 -2.06
C THR A 83 3.25 5.93 -1.90
N ILE A 84 2.17 5.54 -2.59
CA ILE A 84 0.90 6.25 -2.55
C ILE A 84 0.21 6.07 -1.19
N PHE A 85 0.20 4.86 -0.63
CA PHE A 85 -0.31 4.68 0.74
C PHE A 85 0.48 5.55 1.73
N GLY A 86 1.80 5.63 1.59
CA GLY A 86 2.63 6.53 2.40
C GLY A 86 2.33 8.02 2.18
N ALA A 87 2.03 8.43 0.94
CA ALA A 87 1.74 9.82 0.60
C ALA A 87 0.30 10.26 0.91
N ASP A 88 -0.67 9.34 0.95
CA ASP A 88 -2.07 9.63 1.30
C ASP A 88 -2.21 10.20 2.72
N PHE A 89 -1.25 9.90 3.59
CA PHE A 89 -1.13 10.48 4.94
C PHE A 89 -0.82 11.98 4.94
N PHE A 90 -0.21 12.53 3.89
CA PHE A 90 0.35 13.89 3.94
C PHE A 90 -0.37 14.92 3.05
N PHE A 91 -0.99 14.56 1.92
CA PHE A 91 -1.30 15.58 0.89
C PHE A 91 -2.65 15.51 0.14
N LEU A 92 -3.51 14.51 0.32
CA LEU A 92 -4.62 14.29 -0.63
C LEU A 92 -6.00 14.75 -0.15
N TYR A 93 -6.58 15.70 -0.88
CA TYR A 93 -7.99 16.12 -0.81
C TYR A 93 -8.97 14.95 -1.02
N HIS A 94 -10.14 15.00 -0.35
CA HIS A 94 -11.13 13.90 -0.26
C HIS A 94 -11.53 13.20 -1.57
N THR A 95 -11.57 13.91 -2.70
CA THR A 95 -12.01 13.35 -4.00
C THR A 95 -10.94 12.48 -4.65
N ALA A 96 -9.66 12.83 -4.48
CA ALA A 96 -8.57 12.07 -5.07
C ALA A 96 -8.39 10.70 -4.40
N LYS A 97 -8.70 10.61 -3.09
CA LYS A 97 -8.57 9.37 -2.30
C LYS A 97 -9.38 8.20 -2.85
N LYS A 98 -10.60 8.45 -3.32
CA LYS A 98 -11.49 7.40 -3.85
C LYS A 98 -10.98 6.79 -5.15
N LEU A 99 -10.63 7.64 -6.13
CA LEU A 99 -10.13 7.17 -7.42
C LEU A 99 -8.82 6.42 -7.23
N LEU A 100 -7.95 6.95 -6.36
CA LEU A 100 -6.66 6.38 -6.05
C LEU A 100 -6.77 4.99 -5.41
N ALA A 101 -7.66 4.83 -4.42
CA ALA A 101 -7.87 3.53 -3.78
C ALA A 101 -8.41 2.45 -4.73
N VAL A 102 -9.27 2.82 -5.69
CA VAL A 102 -9.79 1.88 -6.69
C VAL A 102 -8.68 1.48 -7.68
N VAL A 103 -7.89 2.44 -8.17
CA VAL A 103 -6.76 2.16 -9.08
C VAL A 103 -5.73 1.25 -8.42
N ILE A 104 -5.42 1.50 -7.14
CA ILE A 104 -4.52 0.68 -6.33
C ILE A 104 -5.04 -0.75 -6.17
N ALA A 105 -6.32 -0.92 -5.82
CA ALA A 105 -6.91 -2.24 -5.65
C ALA A 105 -6.92 -3.04 -6.96
N LEU A 106 -7.22 -2.38 -8.09
CA LEU A 106 -7.21 -3.01 -9.41
C LEU A 106 -5.79 -3.39 -9.85
N GLY A 107 -4.81 -2.49 -9.69
CA GLY A 107 -3.41 -2.74 -10.05
C GLY A 107 -2.81 -3.90 -9.26
N MET A 108 -3.06 -3.95 -7.95
CA MET A 108 -2.61 -5.05 -7.09
C MET A 108 -3.31 -6.37 -7.44
N GLY A 109 -4.60 -6.32 -7.80
CA GLY A 109 -5.33 -7.49 -8.30
C GLY A 109 -4.72 -8.05 -9.59
N ILE A 110 -4.45 -7.19 -10.58
CA ILE A 110 -3.83 -7.61 -11.84
C ILE A 110 -2.47 -8.27 -11.59
N ALA A 111 -1.62 -7.67 -10.75
CA ALA A 111 -0.31 -8.25 -10.42
C ALA A 111 -0.44 -9.61 -9.71
N THR A 112 -1.40 -9.74 -8.78
CA THR A 112 -1.65 -10.98 -8.03
C THR A 112 -2.16 -12.11 -8.93
N PHE A 113 -3.13 -11.84 -9.80
CA PHE A 113 -3.65 -12.85 -10.72
C PHE A 113 -2.62 -13.24 -11.79
N THR A 114 -1.89 -12.26 -12.34
CA THR A 114 -0.87 -12.52 -13.36
C THR A 114 0.25 -13.41 -12.82
N SER A 115 0.77 -13.08 -11.62
CA SER A 115 1.82 -13.88 -10.96
C SER A 115 1.33 -15.29 -10.60
N MET A 116 0.10 -15.43 -10.10
CA MET A 116 -0.47 -16.75 -9.81
C MET A 116 -0.60 -17.61 -11.07
N ILE A 117 -1.17 -17.07 -12.16
CA ILE A 117 -1.38 -17.82 -13.40
C ILE A 117 -0.03 -18.26 -14.00
N ILE A 118 0.95 -17.36 -14.04
CA ILE A 118 2.26 -17.67 -14.63
C ILE A 118 3.00 -18.72 -13.81
N VAL A 119 3.03 -18.59 -12.47
CA VAL A 119 3.71 -19.56 -11.61
C VAL A 119 2.99 -20.91 -11.59
N ALA A 120 1.65 -20.93 -11.65
CA ALA A 120 0.87 -22.16 -11.58
C ALA A 120 0.79 -22.93 -12.90
N CYS A 121 0.66 -22.23 -14.04
CA CYS A 121 0.31 -22.84 -15.31
C CYS A 121 1.48 -22.95 -16.30
N GLN A 122 2.57 -22.19 -16.11
CA GLN A 122 3.62 -22.11 -17.12
C GLN A 122 4.90 -22.84 -16.70
N SER A 123 5.66 -23.21 -17.72
CA SER A 123 6.97 -23.85 -17.59
C SER A 123 7.90 -23.31 -18.67
N ALA A 124 9.18 -23.33 -18.35
CA ALA A 124 10.28 -23.00 -19.24
C ALA A 124 10.51 -24.08 -20.31
N TRP A 125 11.01 -23.67 -21.49
CA TRP A 125 11.46 -24.61 -22.52
C TRP A 125 12.78 -24.15 -23.16
N ILE A 126 13.56 -25.11 -23.65
CA ILE A 126 14.86 -24.89 -24.30
C ILE A 126 14.71 -25.22 -25.80
N THR A 127 15.24 -24.34 -26.65
CA THR A 127 15.28 -24.54 -28.11
C THR A 127 16.72 -24.47 -28.63
N GLY A 128 16.94 -24.91 -29.87
CA GLY A 128 18.24 -24.83 -30.55
C GLY A 128 19.20 -26.00 -30.32
N VAL A 129 18.87 -26.95 -29.44
CA VAL A 129 19.69 -28.14 -29.15
C VAL A 129 18.86 -29.43 -29.16
N SER A 130 19.52 -30.58 -29.33
CA SER A 130 18.87 -31.89 -29.21
C SER A 130 18.35 -32.12 -27.79
N LEU A 131 17.30 -32.94 -27.66
CA LEU A 131 16.66 -33.22 -26.37
C LEU A 131 17.66 -33.77 -25.32
N SER A 132 18.64 -34.57 -25.79
CA SER A 132 19.69 -35.13 -24.94
C SER A 132 20.67 -34.07 -24.41
N ALA A 133 21.05 -33.11 -25.26
CA ALA A 133 21.90 -31.99 -24.86
C ALA A 133 21.17 -31.02 -23.93
N ALA A 134 19.88 -30.76 -24.20
CA ALA A 134 19.02 -29.97 -23.32
C ALA A 134 18.96 -30.57 -21.91
N GLN A 135 18.76 -31.89 -21.81
CA GLN A 135 18.75 -32.59 -20.52
C GLN A 135 20.11 -32.47 -19.79
N GLN A 136 21.22 -32.58 -20.53
CA GLN A 136 22.54 -32.45 -19.95
C GLN A 136 22.80 -31.04 -19.38
N TYR A 137 22.34 -29.98 -20.05
CA TYR A 137 22.39 -28.62 -19.52
C TYR A 137 21.48 -28.41 -18.30
N LEU A 138 20.34 -29.10 -18.25
CA LEU A 138 19.45 -29.09 -17.09
C LEU A 138 20.06 -29.80 -15.88
N ASP A 139 20.79 -30.89 -16.11
CA ASP A 139 21.48 -31.61 -15.04
C ASP A 139 22.64 -30.77 -14.47
N ILE A 140 23.35 -30.01 -15.33
CA ILE A 140 24.41 -29.08 -14.91
C ILE A 140 23.84 -27.85 -14.19
N TYR A 141 22.72 -27.28 -14.69
CA TYR A 141 22.08 -26.06 -14.17
C TYR A 141 20.69 -26.34 -13.60
N PHE A 142 20.61 -27.28 -12.65
CA PHE A 142 19.33 -27.79 -12.11
C PHE A 142 18.50 -26.78 -11.31
N ARG A 143 19.07 -25.64 -10.91
CA ARG A 143 18.36 -24.55 -10.24
C ARG A 143 18.45 -23.25 -11.04
N PRO A 144 17.33 -22.54 -11.24
CA PRO A 144 15.95 -22.86 -10.86
C PRO A 144 15.28 -23.93 -11.76
N PRO A 145 14.27 -24.66 -11.25
CA PRO A 145 13.57 -25.70 -12.01
C PRO A 145 12.77 -25.12 -13.19
N LEU A 146 12.68 -25.87 -14.29
CA LEU A 146 11.89 -25.47 -15.48
C LEU A 146 10.40 -25.26 -15.18
N VAL A 147 9.87 -26.04 -14.24
CA VAL A 147 8.49 -25.94 -13.80
C VAL A 147 8.43 -24.90 -12.67
N TYR A 148 7.84 -23.75 -12.95
CA TYR A 148 7.88 -22.58 -12.05
C TYR A 148 7.28 -22.84 -10.67
N ARG A 149 6.25 -23.68 -10.55
CA ARG A 149 5.64 -24.07 -9.26
C ARG A 149 6.58 -24.84 -8.31
N HIS A 150 7.64 -25.46 -8.80
CA HIS A 150 8.59 -26.20 -7.94
C HIS A 150 9.66 -25.29 -7.34
N ASN A 151 9.74 -24.03 -7.76
CA ASN A 151 10.65 -23.07 -7.17
C ASN A 151 10.02 -22.48 -5.89
N ALA A 152 10.67 -22.73 -4.74
CA ALA A 152 10.22 -22.24 -3.44
C ALA A 152 10.10 -20.71 -3.42
N HIS A 153 10.99 -19.98 -4.10
CA HIS A 153 10.90 -18.51 -4.17
C HIS A 153 9.69 -18.03 -4.96
N ASN A 154 9.36 -18.68 -6.08
CA ASN A 154 8.16 -18.32 -6.84
C ASN A 154 6.89 -18.55 -6.00
N THR A 155 6.87 -19.61 -5.21
CA THR A 155 5.74 -19.91 -4.31
C THR A 155 5.66 -18.90 -3.17
N ALA A 156 6.79 -18.58 -2.53
CA ALA A 156 6.87 -17.57 -1.48
C ALA A 156 6.40 -16.20 -1.98
N TRP A 157 6.86 -15.80 -3.17
CA TRP A 157 6.45 -14.57 -3.84
C TRP A 157 4.93 -14.53 -4.08
N VAL A 158 4.33 -15.60 -4.62
CA VAL A 158 2.88 -15.69 -4.83
C VAL A 158 2.12 -15.57 -3.50
N ILE A 159 2.60 -16.19 -2.43
CA ILE A 159 1.94 -16.07 -1.12
C ILE A 159 2.03 -14.63 -0.58
N LEU A 160 3.19 -13.99 -0.69
CA LEU A 160 3.40 -12.62 -0.22
C LEU A 160 2.54 -11.60 -0.98
N ILE A 161 2.42 -11.74 -2.31
CA ILE A 161 1.59 -10.83 -3.10
C ILE A 161 0.09 -11.03 -2.79
N TRP A 162 -0.35 -12.27 -2.53
CA TRP A 162 -1.71 -12.53 -2.06
C TRP A 162 -2.00 -11.87 -0.71
N LEU A 163 -1.08 -11.96 0.25
CA LEU A 163 -1.21 -11.28 1.53
C LEU A 163 -1.24 -9.76 1.37
N ALA A 164 -0.39 -9.20 0.50
CA ALA A 164 -0.40 -7.79 0.18
C ALA A 164 -1.75 -7.36 -0.41
N PHE A 165 -2.28 -8.12 -1.38
CA PHE A 165 -3.57 -7.84 -2.03
C PHE A 165 -4.75 -7.86 -1.06
N LEU A 166 -4.87 -8.90 -0.23
CA LEU A 166 -5.93 -8.99 0.77
C LEU A 166 -5.87 -7.84 1.76
N SER A 167 -4.66 -7.46 2.15
CA SER A 167 -4.42 -6.34 3.05
C SER A 167 -4.81 -4.99 2.42
N THR A 168 -4.49 -4.79 1.14
CA THR A 168 -4.92 -3.63 0.36
C THR A 168 -6.44 -3.57 0.22
N LEU A 169 -7.11 -4.70 -0.07
CA LEU A 169 -8.57 -4.77 -0.13
C LEU A 169 -9.22 -4.39 1.20
N ALA A 170 -8.69 -4.92 2.31
CA ALA A 170 -9.18 -4.57 3.65
C ALA A 170 -9.03 -3.08 3.95
N SER A 171 -7.91 -2.45 3.57
CA SER A 171 -7.71 -1.00 3.69
C SER A 171 -8.71 -0.20 2.86
N THR A 172 -8.90 -0.58 1.60
CA THR A 172 -9.84 0.10 0.70
C THR A 172 -11.27 -0.01 1.23
N TRP A 173 -11.65 -1.18 1.77
CA TRP A 173 -12.95 -1.37 2.43
C TRP A 173 -13.13 -0.46 3.64
N LEU A 174 -12.14 -0.43 4.56
CA LEU A 174 -12.16 0.45 5.73
C LEU A 174 -12.29 1.93 5.34
N MET A 175 -11.61 2.35 4.26
CA MET A 175 -11.71 3.72 3.76
C MET A 175 -13.14 4.05 3.27
N PHE A 176 -13.83 3.11 2.63
CA PHE A 176 -15.23 3.31 2.23
C PHE A 176 -16.17 3.41 3.44
N VAL A 177 -15.96 2.57 4.46
CA VAL A 177 -16.73 2.64 5.72
C VAL A 177 -16.51 3.98 6.43
N ALA A 178 -15.25 4.41 6.55
CA ALA A 178 -14.90 5.71 7.13
C ALA A 178 -15.53 6.86 6.36
N PHE A 179 -15.54 6.80 5.03
CA PHE A 179 -16.18 7.82 4.20
C PHE A 179 -17.71 7.90 4.39
N ILE A 180 -18.40 6.76 4.54
CA ILE A 180 -19.83 6.74 4.84
C ILE A 180 -20.10 7.34 6.22
N HIS A 181 -19.26 7.00 7.21
CA HIS A 181 -19.32 7.56 8.55
C HIS A 181 -19.10 9.09 8.53
N ASP A 182 -18.14 9.59 7.77
CA ASP A 182 -17.88 11.03 7.62
C ASP A 182 -19.05 11.77 6.96
N ILE A 183 -19.74 11.16 5.99
CA ILE A 183 -20.98 11.74 5.42
C ILE A 183 -22.10 11.81 6.46
N GLN A 184 -22.24 10.77 7.29
CA GLN A 184 -23.36 10.66 8.23
C GLN A 184 -23.16 11.51 9.50
N ASN A 185 -21.93 11.58 10.01
CA ASN A 185 -21.62 12.21 11.30
C ASN A 185 -20.91 13.57 11.17
N GLY A 186 -20.56 13.99 9.95
CA GLY A 186 -19.82 15.22 9.69
C GLY A 186 -18.33 15.12 10.07
N THR A 187 -17.47 15.80 9.33
CA THR A 187 -16.00 15.85 9.52
C THR A 187 -15.56 16.74 10.69
N THR A 188 -16.40 16.91 11.70
CA THR A 188 -15.98 17.61 12.93
C THR A 188 -15.14 16.65 13.75
N PRO A 189 -13.86 16.94 14.03
CA PRO A 189 -13.13 16.20 15.04
C PRO A 189 -13.95 16.27 16.32
N GLY A 190 -14.31 15.11 16.87
CA GLY A 190 -14.92 15.07 18.19
C GLY A 190 -13.98 15.79 19.14
N VAL A 191 -14.40 16.94 19.65
CA VAL A 191 -13.75 17.55 20.81
C VAL A 191 -13.83 16.49 21.91
N VAL A 192 -12.74 15.77 22.12
CA VAL A 192 -12.61 14.83 23.21
C VAL A 192 -12.57 15.66 24.49
N GLY A 193 -13.75 15.78 25.12
CA GLY A 193 -13.93 16.26 26.48
C GLY A 193 -13.91 17.78 26.63
N ASP A 194 -15.07 18.42 26.46
CA ASP A 194 -15.56 19.23 27.57
C ASP A 194 -15.85 18.24 28.71
N MET A 195 -15.01 18.25 29.74
CA MET A 195 -15.46 17.83 31.06
C MET A 195 -16.33 18.97 31.61
N ASP A 196 -17.62 18.68 31.71
CA ASP A 196 -18.62 19.27 32.60
C ASP A 196 -18.85 20.79 32.51
N VAL A 197 -19.83 21.21 31.69
CA VAL A 197 -20.79 22.23 32.15
C VAL A 197 -22.21 21.79 31.81
N GLU A 198 -22.76 21.05 32.76
CA GLU A 198 -24.16 21.05 33.19
C GLU A 198 -25.10 22.02 32.45
N SER A 199 -26.00 21.45 31.64
CA SER A 199 -27.34 21.95 31.29
C SER A 199 -27.48 23.40 30.80
N ALA A 200 -27.72 23.58 29.49
CA ALA A 200 -28.51 24.70 28.99
C ALA A 200 -29.34 24.32 27.74
N PRO A 201 -30.63 24.67 27.70
CA PRO A 201 -31.56 24.23 26.66
C PRO A 201 -31.46 25.07 25.38
N ILE A 202 -32.09 24.51 24.34
CA ILE A 202 -32.28 24.98 22.96
C ILE A 202 -32.82 26.42 22.92
N HIS A 203 -31.97 27.44 23.08
CA HIS A 203 -32.40 28.83 22.83
C HIS A 203 -31.30 29.81 22.37
N TYR A 204 -30.10 29.34 22.03
CA TYR A 204 -28.97 30.23 21.67
C TYR A 204 -28.55 30.17 20.20
N ARG A 205 -29.50 29.98 19.27
CA ARG A 205 -29.22 30.03 17.82
C ARG A 205 -29.62 31.34 17.13
N ASN A 206 -30.34 32.26 17.79
CA ASN A 206 -30.88 33.45 17.12
C ASN A 206 -30.39 34.82 17.66
N SER A 207 -29.49 34.89 18.63
CA SER A 207 -29.11 36.19 19.24
C SER A 207 -27.89 36.88 18.60
N HIS A 208 -27.09 36.18 17.79
CA HIS A 208 -25.86 36.75 17.22
C HIS A 208 -26.05 37.55 15.92
N HIS A 209 -27.24 37.52 15.32
CA HIS A 209 -27.50 38.25 14.07
C HIS A 209 -28.14 39.65 14.27
N SER A 210 -28.45 40.03 15.51
CA SER A 210 -29.09 41.33 15.83
C SER A 210 -28.17 42.35 16.51
N MET A 211 -26.92 42.01 16.84
CA MET A 211 -26.05 42.86 17.68
C MET A 211 -24.87 43.50 16.94
N ILE A 212 -24.87 43.51 15.60
CA ILE A 212 -23.86 44.21 14.78
C ILE A 212 -24.43 45.48 14.11
N THR A 213 -25.74 45.72 14.15
CA THR A 213 -26.38 46.84 13.43
C THR A 213 -26.92 47.96 14.33
N SER A 214 -26.61 47.97 15.63
CA SER A 214 -27.19 48.93 16.59
C SER A 214 -26.17 49.71 17.44
N THR A 215 -24.97 49.97 16.92
CA THR A 215 -23.98 50.83 17.61
C THR A 215 -23.33 51.89 16.70
N ALA A 216 -23.95 52.19 15.54
CA ALA A 216 -23.46 53.22 14.60
C ALA A 216 -24.31 54.50 14.56
N MET A 217 -25.29 54.68 15.45
CA MET A 217 -26.24 55.82 15.40
C MET A 217 -26.53 56.40 16.81
N ARG A 218 -25.55 57.05 17.44
CA ARG A 218 -25.71 58.02 18.56
C ARG A 218 -24.32 58.51 19.01
N GLY A 219 -23.93 59.77 18.97
CA GLY A 219 -24.53 60.99 18.48
C GLY A 219 -23.48 62.09 18.61
N GLU A 220 -23.40 62.95 17.60
CA GLU A 220 -22.81 64.28 17.71
C GLU A 220 -23.62 65.12 18.71
N LYS A 221 -22.96 65.95 19.51
CA LYS A 221 -23.23 67.40 19.56
C LYS A 221 -22.14 68.19 20.32
N PRO A 222 -21.94 69.48 19.98
CA PRO A 222 -20.78 70.29 20.33
C PRO A 222 -21.00 71.10 21.62
N VAL A 223 -19.93 71.55 22.27
CA VAL A 223 -20.00 72.56 23.33
C VAL A 223 -19.03 73.70 23.01
N GLN A 224 -19.63 74.85 22.67
CA GLN A 224 -19.02 76.18 22.58
C GLN A 224 -18.57 76.67 23.95
N GLY A 225 -17.50 77.48 23.95
CA GLY A 225 -16.94 78.08 25.15
C GLY A 225 -17.64 79.34 25.64
N THR A 226 -17.12 79.80 26.78
CA THR A 226 -17.07 81.17 27.30
C THR A 226 -15.86 81.26 28.19
#